data_AF-A0A101DAP7-F1
#
_entry.id   AF-A0A101DAP7-F1
#
_cell.length_a   1.000
_cell.length_b   1.000
_cell.length_c   1.000
_cell.angle_alpha   90.00
_cell.angle_beta   90.00
_cell.angle_gamma   90.00
#
_symmetry.space_group_name_H-M   'P 1'
#
loop_
_entity.id
_entity.type
_entity.pdbx_description
1 polymer ?
#
loop_
_entity_poly.entity_id
_entity_poly.type
_entity_poly.pdbx_seq_one_letter_code
_entity_poly.pdbx_strand_id
1 'polypeptide(L)' 'MSKTSLDKSKIKFLLLEGVHQSAVDVIKAAGYTSIEYHTKSLPEAELK' A
#
# COMPACT_ATOMS: atom_id res chain seq x y z
N MET A 1 1.23 -23.83 15.55
CA MET A 1 0.88 -23.43 14.17
C MET A 1 1.60 -22.14 13.85
N SER A 2 2.73 -22.22 13.15
CA SER A 2 3.52 -21.05 12.76
C SER A 2 2.67 -20.16 11.86
N LYS A 3 2.37 -18.93 12.28
CA LYS A 3 1.65 -17.95 11.46
C LYS A 3 2.55 -17.63 10.26
N THR A 4 2.28 -18.24 9.11
CA THR A 4 3.05 -18.03 7.86
C THR A 4 2.80 -16.65 7.27
N SER A 5 1.72 -15.98 7.71
CA SER A 5 1.39 -14.62 7.29
C SER A 5 2.08 -13.58 8.16
N LEU A 6 2.77 -12.65 7.51
CA LEU A 6 3.29 -11.43 8.11
C LEU A 6 2.12 -10.60 8.69
N ASP A 7 2.38 -9.87 9.78
CA ASP A 7 1.39 -8.96 10.32
C ASP A 7 1.00 -7.90 9.28
N LYS A 8 -0.31 -7.69 9.08
CA LYS A 8 -0.84 -6.80 8.03
C LYS A 8 -0.28 -5.37 8.14
N SER A 9 0.01 -4.92 9.36
CA SER A 9 0.62 -3.62 9.63
C SER A 9 2.02 -3.46 9.03
N LYS A 10 2.73 -4.58 8.83
CA LYS A 10 4.09 -4.62 8.27
C LYS A 10 4.12 -4.68 6.74
N ILE A 11 2.96 -4.83 6.09
CA ILE A 11 2.86 -4.88 4.63
C ILE A 11 2.58 -3.46 4.14
N LYS A 12 3.56 -2.86 3.45
CA LYS A 12 3.44 -1.52 2.86
C LYS A 12 2.85 -1.60 1.45
N PHE A 13 1.82 -0.80 1.21
CA PHE A 13 1.25 -0.58 -0.12
C PHE A 13 1.69 0.80 -0.62
N LEU A 14 2.35 0.84 -1.78
CA LEU A 14 2.67 2.06 -2.50
C LEU A 14 1.73 2.19 -3.69
N LEU A 15 0.97 3.28 -3.72
CA LEU A 15 -0.01 3.60 -4.76
C LEU A 15 0.46 4.86 -5.48
N LEU A 16 0.68 4.77 -6.79
CA LEU A 16 1.19 5.87 -7.60
C LEU A 16 0.16 6.32 -8.64
N GLU A 17 0.44 7.42 -9.33
CA GLU A 17 -0.34 7.91 -10.48
C GLU A 17 -1.80 8.28 -10.15
N GLY A 18 -2.09 8.55 -8.88
CA GLY A 18 -3.40 9.07 -8.47
C GLY A 18 -4.53 8.06 -8.63
N VAL A 19 -4.30 6.79 -8.27
CA VAL A 19 -5.37 5.78 -8.23
C VAL A 19 -6.60 6.25 -7.45
N HIS A 20 -7.78 5.81 -7.90
CA HIS A 20 -9.04 6.24 -7.29
C HIS A 20 -9.12 5.90 -5.80
N GLN A 21 -9.71 6.80 -5.00
CA GLN A 21 -9.81 6.69 -3.53
C GLN A 21 -10.40 5.36 -3.05
N SER A 22 -11.31 4.76 -3.83
CA SER A 22 -11.87 3.43 -3.58
C SER A 22 -10.79 2.34 -3.39
N ALA A 23 -9.66 2.42 -4.11
CA ALA A 23 -8.57 1.45 -3.94
C ALA A 23 -7.95 1.55 -2.53
N VAL A 24 -7.74 2.76 -2.03
CA VAL A 24 -7.24 3.00 -0.67
C VAL A 24 -8.24 2.46 0.36
N ASP A 25 -9.53 2.72 0.16
CA ASP A 25 -10.58 2.30 1.09
C ASP A 25 -10.71 0.78 1.16
N VAL A 26 -10.60 0.08 0.03
CA VAL A 26 -10.58 -1.39 -0.02
C VAL A 26 -9.37 -1.95 0.74
N ILE A 27 -8.19 -1.36 0.56
CA ILE A 27 -6.97 -1.81 1.25
C ILE A 27 -7.09 -1.57 2.76
N LYS A 28 -7.60 -0.41 3.19
CA LYS A 28 -7.88 -0.12 4.60
C LYS A 28 -8.92 -1.09 5.18
N ALA A 29 -10.02 -1.33 4.47
CA ALA A 29 -11.08 -2.25 4.90
C ALA A 29 -10.58 -3.69 5.05
N ALA A 30 -9.59 -4.11 4.24
CA ALA A 30 -8.91 -5.40 4.37
C ALA A 30 -7.93 -5.48 5.56
N GLY A 31 -7.81 -4.42 6.36
CA GLY A 31 -7.02 -4.35 7.59
C GLY A 31 -5.56 -3.95 7.40
N TYR A 32 -5.22 -3.35 6.25
CA TYR A 32 -3.87 -2.83 6.00
C TYR A 32 -3.81 -1.35 6.36
N THR A 33 -2.84 -0.99 7.18
CA THR A 33 -2.70 0.38 7.71
C THR A 33 -1.52 1.14 7.10
N SER A 34 -0.52 0.43 6.58
CA SER A 34 0.64 1.03 5.89
C SER A 34 0.34 1.24 4.41
N ILE A 35 -0.28 2.37 4.06
CA ILE A 35 -0.59 2.76 2.68
C ILE A 35 0.03 4.12 2.40
N GLU A 36 0.83 4.18 1.35
CA GLU A 36 1.46 5.39 0.83
C GLU A 36 0.86 5.70 -0.53
N TYR A 37 0.35 6.91 -0.71
CA TYR A 37 -0.38 7.32 -1.90
C TYR A 37 0.22 8.58 -2.50
N HIS A 38 0.59 8.49 -3.77
CA HIS A 38 1.14 9.58 -4.55
C HIS A 38 0.27 9.83 -5.78
N THR A 39 -0.07 11.09 -6.02
CA THR A 39 -0.85 11.51 -7.19
C THR A 39 -0.02 11.60 -8.47
N LYS A 40 1.28 11.34 -8.38
CA LYS A 40 2.24 11.38 -9.50
C LYS A 40 3.02 10.08 -9.53
N SER A 41 3.61 9.77 -10.67
CA SER A 41 4.59 8.70 -10.79
C SER A 41 5.88 9.11 -10.07
N LEU A 42 6.50 8.18 -9.37
CA LEU A 42 7.82 8.40 -8.78
C LEU A 42 8.90 8.22 -9.86
N PRO A 43 10.00 8.99 -9.82
CA PRO A 43 11.15 8.74 -10.67
C PRO A 43 11.81 7.40 -10.31
N GLU A 44 12.43 6.75 -11.28
CA GLU A 44 13.04 5.41 -11.11
C GLU A 44 14.05 5.35 -9.95
N ALA A 45 14.76 6.46 -9.70
CA ALA A 45 15.72 6.58 -8.60
C ALA A 45 15.08 6.42 -7.21
N GLU A 46 13.79 6.76 -7.06
CA GLU A 46 13.02 6.65 -5.81
C GLU A 46 12.23 5.33 -5.72
N LEU A 47 12.24 4.50 -6.78
CA LEU A 47 11.47 3.26 -6.87
C LEU A 47 12.25 2.01 -6.43
N LYS A 48 13.38 2.20 -5.75
CA LYS A 48 14.33 1.14 -5.33
C LYS A 48 13.95 0.40 -4.05
#